data_AF-A0A8J7PCY1-F1
#
_entry.id   AF-A0A8J7PCY1-F1
#
_cell.length_a   1.000
_cell.length_b   1.000
_cell.length_c   1.000
_cell.angle_alpha   90.00
_cell.angle_beta   90.00
_cell.angle_gamma   90.00
#
_symmetry.space_group_name_H-M   'P 1'
#
loop_
_entity.id
_entity.type
_entity.pdbx_description
1 polymer ?
#
loop_
_entity_poly.entity_id
_entity_poly.type
_entity_poly.pdbx_seq_one_letter_code
_entity_poly.pdbx_strand_id
1 'polypeptide(L)'
;MNDTDKDAAKAAQLALEELENKLQDIFCPENQKLARFHLEGAWQSLSGLARRSKESLQEGLQESFKTGTDLISELTRELTDIEVFNLKPKPPAELEVDIKLKREKKLPLKMPVAPLIEIESVIIGKHIHFQSLFDKEKNGLRCSFNQGFALSFKTPLGTHNFAVKGTTYLKHDKNKELVMETPITIPGTQTEISVSIPIKKLLHDWNSKKTQTQQNQQK
;
A
#
# COMPACT_ATOMS: atom_id res chain seq x y z
N MET A 1 33.02 9.06 -16.86
CA MET A 1 32.08 8.11 -16.23
C MET A 1 32.91 6.92 -15.81
N ASN A 2 33.14 6.76 -14.52
CA ASN A 2 34.12 5.80 -13.99
C ASN A 2 33.51 4.38 -13.94
N ASP A 3 34.30 3.37 -14.33
CA ASP A 3 33.88 1.97 -14.43
C ASP A 3 33.32 1.39 -13.11
N THR A 4 33.70 1.99 -11.97
CA THR A 4 33.20 1.64 -10.63
C THR A 4 31.69 1.87 -10.44
N ASP A 5 31.09 2.84 -11.14
CA ASP A 5 29.65 3.12 -11.04
C ASP A 5 28.82 2.13 -11.87
N LYS A 6 29.40 1.63 -12.98
CA LYS A 6 28.78 0.57 -13.80
C LYS A 6 28.75 -0.77 -13.06
N ASP A 7 29.83 -1.10 -12.34
CA ASP A 7 29.90 -2.34 -11.57
C ASP A 7 28.94 -2.36 -10.38
N ALA A 8 28.75 -1.21 -9.71
CA ALA A 8 27.77 -1.07 -8.64
C ALA A 8 26.33 -1.17 -9.16
N ALA A 9 26.02 -0.53 -10.30
CA ALA A 9 24.71 -0.63 -10.92
C ALA A 9 24.38 -2.07 -11.35
N LYS A 10 25.38 -2.77 -11.91
CA LYS A 10 25.23 -4.16 -12.34
C LYS A 10 25.07 -5.12 -11.15
N ALA A 11 25.78 -4.88 -10.04
CA ALA A 11 25.62 -5.65 -8.81
C ALA A 11 24.26 -5.42 -8.14
N ALA A 12 23.76 -4.17 -8.14
CA ALA A 12 22.42 -3.85 -7.64
C ALA A 12 21.33 -4.51 -8.50
N GLN A 13 21.53 -4.54 -9.83
CA GLN A 13 20.61 -5.20 -10.76
C GLN A 13 20.57 -6.71 -10.55
N LEU A 14 21.73 -7.36 -10.37
CA LEU A 14 21.82 -8.79 -10.04
C LEU A 14 21.17 -9.12 -8.69
N ALA A 15 21.31 -8.25 -7.68
CA ALA A 15 20.67 -8.43 -6.39
C ALA A 15 19.13 -8.27 -6.47
N LEU A 16 18.66 -7.37 -7.34
CA LEU A 16 17.23 -7.20 -7.62
C LEU A 16 16.66 -8.43 -8.34
N GLU A 17 17.42 -8.99 -9.27
CA GLU A 17 17.06 -10.19 -10.05
C GLU A 17 17.07 -11.45 -9.17
N GLU A 18 18.02 -11.59 -8.24
CA GLU A 18 18.04 -12.67 -7.25
C GLU A 18 16.87 -12.55 -6.25
N LEU A 19 16.48 -11.31 -5.90
CA LEU A 19 15.33 -11.02 -5.06
C LEU A 19 14.01 -11.32 -5.79
N GLU A 20 13.90 -10.96 -7.07
CA GLU A 20 12.78 -11.30 -7.95
C GLU A 20 12.55 -12.81 -7.98
N ASN A 21 13.62 -13.58 -8.18
CA ASN A 21 13.57 -15.04 -8.19
C ASN A 21 13.13 -15.59 -6.82
N LYS A 22 13.68 -15.07 -5.71
CA LYS A 22 13.29 -15.50 -4.36
C LYS A 22 11.86 -15.13 -4.01
N LEU A 23 11.39 -13.95 -4.42
CA LEU A 23 10.00 -13.53 -4.23
C LEU A 23 9.04 -14.39 -5.07
N GLN A 24 9.38 -14.71 -6.31
CA GLN A 24 8.55 -15.58 -7.16
C GLN A 24 8.40 -17.00 -6.59
N ASP A 25 9.46 -17.58 -6.02
CA ASP A 25 9.40 -18.89 -5.34
C ASP A 25 8.54 -18.87 -4.06
N ILE A 26 8.40 -17.71 -3.41
CA ILE A 26 7.62 -17.51 -2.17
C ILE A 26 6.10 -17.47 -2.42
N PHE A 27 5.65 -17.14 -3.64
CA PHE A 27 4.23 -16.84 -3.92
C PHE A 27 3.46 -17.96 -4.66
N CYS A 28 3.89 -19.22 -4.58
CA CYS A 28 3.02 -20.34 -4.95
C CYS A 28 1.76 -20.41 -4.05
N PRO A 29 0.57 -20.73 -4.59
CA PRO A 29 -0.72 -20.62 -3.90
C PRO A 29 -0.82 -21.37 -2.56
N GLU A 30 -0.02 -22.42 -2.38
CA GLU A 30 -0.05 -23.27 -1.19
C GLU A 30 0.52 -22.59 0.08
N ASN A 31 1.24 -21.46 -0.06
CA ASN A 31 2.11 -20.94 1.00
C ASN A 31 1.76 -19.52 1.53
N GLN A 32 0.50 -19.10 1.45
CA GLN A 32 0.05 -17.78 1.97
C GLN A 32 0.35 -17.52 3.46
N LYS A 33 0.50 -18.55 4.29
CA LYS A 33 0.97 -18.43 5.68
C LYS A 33 2.49 -18.30 5.80
N LEU A 34 3.24 -18.86 4.86
CA LEU A 34 4.70 -18.86 4.77
C LEU A 34 5.25 -17.54 4.20
N ALA A 35 4.51 -16.84 3.34
CA ALA A 35 4.89 -15.50 2.85
C ALA A 35 5.23 -14.50 3.99
N ARG A 36 4.60 -14.66 5.17
CA ARG A 36 4.87 -13.85 6.38
C ARG A 36 6.22 -14.13 7.03
N PHE A 37 6.70 -15.37 6.98
CA PHE A 37 7.99 -15.80 7.56
C PHE A 37 9.14 -15.63 6.55
N HIS A 38 8.86 -15.79 5.25
CA HIS A 38 9.87 -15.70 4.20
C HIS A 38 10.19 -14.26 3.74
N LEU A 39 9.30 -13.28 3.98
CA LEU A 39 9.66 -11.86 3.82
C LEU A 39 10.78 -11.45 4.80
N GLU A 40 10.80 -11.99 6.03
CA GLU A 40 11.91 -11.82 6.96
C GLU A 40 13.19 -12.56 6.49
N GLY A 41 13.06 -13.70 5.83
CA GLY A 41 14.20 -14.45 5.26
C GLY A 41 14.83 -13.79 4.03
N ALA A 42 14.00 -13.23 3.14
CA ALA A 42 14.44 -12.41 2.01
C ALA A 42 15.18 -11.14 2.51
N TRP A 43 14.67 -10.54 3.59
CA TRP A 43 15.31 -9.44 4.30
C TRP A 43 16.68 -9.82 4.87
N GLN A 44 16.82 -10.97 5.52
CA GLN A 44 18.12 -11.44 6.03
C GLN A 44 19.13 -11.73 4.91
N SER A 45 18.68 -12.30 3.80
CA SER A 45 19.54 -12.56 2.63
C SER A 45 20.08 -11.26 2.00
N LEU A 46 19.22 -10.23 1.90
CA LEU A 46 19.61 -8.91 1.42
C LEU A 46 20.59 -8.23 2.38
N SER A 47 20.39 -8.34 3.70
CA SER A 47 21.32 -7.80 4.70
C SER A 47 22.72 -8.42 4.60
N GLY A 48 22.82 -9.68 4.16
CA GLY A 48 24.10 -10.37 3.93
C GLY A 48 24.83 -9.95 2.64
N LEU A 49 24.09 -9.57 1.60
CA LEU A 49 24.64 -9.13 0.31
C LEU A 49 24.95 -7.61 0.28
N ALA A 50 24.12 -6.80 0.96
CA ALA A 50 24.32 -5.36 1.09
C ALA A 50 25.63 -5.00 1.84
N ARG A 51 26.10 -5.88 2.73
CA ARG A 51 27.36 -5.73 3.46
C ARG A 51 28.62 -5.77 2.58
N ARG A 52 28.50 -6.05 1.27
CA ARG A 52 29.64 -6.19 0.32
C ARG A 52 29.77 -5.05 -0.69
N SER A 53 28.91 -4.04 -0.66
CA SER A 53 28.86 -2.93 -1.62
C SER A 53 28.94 -1.59 -0.88
N LYS A 54 29.34 -0.52 -1.56
CA LYS A 54 29.63 0.79 -0.94
C LYS A 54 28.39 1.42 -0.26
N GLU A 55 28.60 1.88 0.97
CA GLU A 55 27.59 2.11 2.02
C GLU A 55 26.53 3.20 1.72
N SER A 56 26.85 4.32 1.06
CA SER A 56 25.97 5.50 1.05
C SER A 56 24.83 5.52 0.03
N LEU A 57 25.00 4.91 -1.15
CA LEU A 57 23.92 4.75 -2.14
C LEU A 57 23.00 3.55 -1.80
N GLN A 58 23.49 2.64 -0.97
CA GLN A 58 22.78 1.42 -0.58
C GLN A 58 21.88 1.59 0.62
N GLU A 59 22.32 2.29 1.66
CA GLU A 59 21.48 2.56 2.84
C GLU A 59 20.18 3.26 2.43
N GLY A 60 20.29 4.26 1.54
CA GLY A 60 19.14 5.00 1.05
C GLY A 60 18.16 4.17 0.23
N LEU A 61 18.61 3.19 -0.57
CA LEU A 61 17.75 2.31 -1.37
C LEU A 61 17.16 1.18 -0.50
N GLN A 62 17.95 0.63 0.42
CA GLN A 62 17.54 -0.41 1.34
C GLN A 62 16.51 0.09 2.36
N GLU A 63 16.71 1.28 2.92
CA GLU A 63 15.77 1.92 3.85
C GLU A 63 14.47 2.33 3.16
N SER A 64 14.56 2.85 1.93
CA SER A 64 13.40 3.18 1.10
C SER A 64 12.56 1.95 0.79
N PHE A 65 13.21 0.85 0.39
CA PHE A 65 12.54 -0.40 0.09
C PHE A 65 11.95 -1.04 1.34
N LYS A 66 12.69 -1.06 2.45
CA LYS A 66 12.22 -1.55 3.75
C LYS A 66 10.95 -0.83 4.17
N THR A 67 11.00 0.49 4.21
CA THR A 67 9.86 1.33 4.59
C THR A 67 8.67 1.09 3.65
N GLY A 68 8.91 0.95 2.35
CA GLY A 68 7.88 0.59 1.38
C GLY A 68 7.23 -0.77 1.66
N THR A 69 8.05 -1.81 1.82
CA THR A 69 7.55 -3.15 2.13
C THR A 69 6.86 -3.23 3.49
N ASP A 70 7.29 -2.45 4.48
CA ASP A 70 6.68 -2.36 5.80
C ASP A 70 5.28 -1.74 5.70
N LEU A 71 5.12 -0.65 4.94
CA LEU A 71 3.82 -0.01 4.70
C LEU A 71 2.85 -0.92 3.96
N ILE A 72 3.31 -1.62 2.90
CA ILE A 72 2.49 -2.60 2.17
C ILE A 72 2.12 -3.77 3.07
N SER A 73 3.07 -4.26 3.88
CA SER A 73 2.82 -5.35 4.83
C SER A 73 1.80 -4.95 5.89
N GLU A 74 1.88 -3.73 6.41
CA GLU A 74 0.91 -3.19 7.36
C GLU A 74 -0.48 -3.08 6.75
N LEU A 75 -0.60 -2.51 5.54
CA LEU A 75 -1.87 -2.45 4.81
C LEU A 75 -2.47 -3.86 4.60
N THR A 76 -1.64 -4.81 4.14
CA THR A 76 -2.05 -6.18 3.84
C THR A 76 -2.50 -6.93 5.10
N ARG A 77 -1.88 -6.67 6.26
CA ARG A 77 -2.30 -7.24 7.55
C ARG A 77 -3.71 -6.78 7.94
N GLU A 78 -4.01 -5.51 7.77
CA GLU A 78 -5.31 -4.91 8.12
C GLU A 78 -6.41 -5.26 7.13
N LEU A 79 -6.05 -5.47 5.86
CA LEU A 79 -7.01 -5.75 4.80
C LEU A 79 -7.83 -7.01 5.04
N THR A 80 -7.31 -8.05 5.71
CA THR A 80 -7.99 -9.34 5.98
C THR A 80 -8.66 -9.98 4.74
N ASP A 81 -9.10 -11.25 4.80
CA ASP A 81 -9.83 -11.89 3.68
C ASP A 81 -9.11 -11.85 2.30
N ILE A 82 -7.76 -11.82 2.27
CA ILE A 82 -6.97 -11.80 1.03
C ILE A 82 -6.95 -13.20 0.40
N GLU A 83 -7.22 -13.26 -0.91
CA GLU A 83 -7.15 -14.47 -1.74
C GLU A 83 -5.90 -14.52 -2.59
N VAL A 84 -5.45 -13.38 -3.10
CA VAL A 84 -4.24 -13.28 -3.91
C VAL A 84 -3.50 -12.04 -3.46
N PHE A 85 -2.20 -12.17 -3.29
CA PHE A 85 -1.29 -11.06 -3.08
C PHE A 85 -0.07 -11.31 -3.94
N ASN A 86 0.21 -10.38 -4.85
CA ASN A 86 1.35 -10.44 -5.74
C ASN A 86 2.06 -9.09 -5.73
N LEU A 87 3.37 -9.13 -5.55
CA LEU A 87 4.22 -7.96 -5.52
C LEU A 87 5.35 -8.18 -6.52
N LYS A 88 5.41 -7.33 -7.54
CA LYS A 88 6.38 -7.39 -8.62
C LYS A 88 7.26 -6.14 -8.58
N PRO A 89 8.56 -6.26 -8.33
CA PRO A 89 9.46 -5.13 -8.53
C PRO A 89 9.50 -4.77 -10.03
N LYS A 90 9.66 -3.47 -10.30
CA LYS A 90 9.79 -2.89 -11.64
C LYS A 90 10.94 -1.88 -11.66
N PRO A 91 11.82 -1.89 -12.66
CA PRO A 91 12.82 -0.83 -12.83
C PRO A 91 12.15 0.54 -13.03
N PRO A 92 12.70 1.65 -12.50
CA PRO A 92 14.00 1.76 -11.83
C PRO A 92 13.98 1.57 -10.29
N ALA A 93 12.84 1.47 -9.62
CA ALA A 93 12.71 1.15 -8.18
C ALA A 93 11.22 1.05 -7.75
N GLU A 94 10.34 0.68 -8.67
CA GLU A 94 8.91 0.63 -8.44
C GLU A 94 8.46 -0.74 -7.93
N LEU A 95 7.39 -0.76 -7.16
CA LEU A 95 6.70 -1.97 -6.73
C LEU A 95 5.30 -1.96 -7.32
N GLU A 96 5.02 -2.90 -8.21
CA GLU A 96 3.67 -3.21 -8.64
C GLU A 96 3.03 -4.16 -7.64
N VAL A 97 1.90 -3.75 -7.08
CA VAL A 97 1.16 -4.48 -6.05
C VAL A 97 -0.22 -4.83 -6.60
N ASP A 98 -0.55 -6.11 -6.52
CA ASP A 98 -1.84 -6.68 -6.89
C ASP A 98 -2.40 -7.47 -5.70
N ILE A 99 -3.56 -7.07 -5.19
CA ILE A 99 -4.23 -7.69 -4.06
C ILE A 99 -5.66 -8.03 -4.46
N LYS A 100 -6.05 -9.29 -4.33
CA LYS A 100 -7.44 -9.75 -4.50
C LYS A 100 -8.03 -10.14 -3.15
N LEU A 101 -9.20 -9.61 -2.87
CA LEU A 101 -9.97 -9.83 -1.65
C LEU A 101 -11.22 -10.66 -1.97
N LYS A 102 -11.64 -11.51 -1.01
CA LYS A 102 -12.88 -12.30 -1.13
C LYS A 102 -14.12 -11.45 -1.38
N ARG A 103 -14.14 -10.22 -0.84
CA ARG A 103 -15.28 -9.30 -0.87
C ARG A 103 -14.84 -7.86 -0.84
N GLU A 104 -15.67 -7.01 -1.43
CA GLU A 104 -15.58 -5.56 -1.30
C GLU A 104 -15.82 -5.14 0.16
N LYS A 105 -15.15 -4.07 0.59
CA LYS A 105 -15.36 -3.46 1.90
C LYS A 105 -15.83 -2.02 1.72
N LYS A 106 -16.93 -1.66 2.38
CA LYS A 106 -17.39 -0.27 2.49
C LYS A 106 -17.12 0.22 3.91
N LEU A 107 -16.04 0.98 4.07
CA LEU A 107 -15.55 1.48 5.35
C LEU A 107 -16.17 2.85 5.65
N PRO A 108 -17.02 2.99 6.68
CA PRO A 108 -17.63 4.28 7.01
C PRO A 108 -16.58 5.30 7.42
N LEU A 109 -16.60 6.47 6.80
CA LEU A 109 -15.70 7.59 7.06
C LEU A 109 -16.54 8.85 6.89
N LYS A 110 -17.06 9.44 7.98
CA LYS A 110 -17.87 10.66 7.95
C LYS A 110 -16.94 11.87 8.05
N MET A 111 -16.49 12.38 6.91
CA MET A 111 -15.52 13.48 6.84
C MET A 111 -16.08 14.62 5.97
N PRO A 112 -16.39 15.79 6.57
CA PRO A 112 -16.83 16.95 5.79
C PRO A 112 -15.66 17.49 4.98
N VAL A 113 -15.91 17.78 3.69
CA VAL A 113 -14.90 18.30 2.76
C VAL A 113 -15.28 19.66 2.16
N ALA A 114 -16.57 19.98 2.15
CA ALA A 114 -17.10 21.27 1.73
C ALA A 114 -18.50 21.49 2.37
N PRO A 115 -19.08 22.69 2.28
CA PRO A 115 -20.47 22.92 2.69
C PRO A 115 -21.41 21.92 2.01
N LEU A 116 -22.18 21.18 2.83
CA LEU A 116 -23.13 20.15 2.39
C LEU A 116 -22.51 18.95 1.63
N ILE A 117 -21.18 18.84 1.60
CA ILE A 117 -20.46 17.75 0.95
C ILE A 117 -19.62 17.01 2.00
N GLU A 118 -19.91 15.73 2.16
CA GLU A 118 -19.25 14.84 3.11
C GLU A 118 -18.76 13.59 2.37
N ILE A 119 -17.52 13.17 2.59
CA ILE A 119 -17.14 11.78 2.33
C ILE A 119 -17.87 10.95 3.38
N GLU A 120 -18.66 9.96 2.95
CA GLU A 120 -19.44 9.07 3.83
C GLU A 120 -18.71 7.73 4.06
N SER A 121 -17.98 7.26 3.05
CA SER A 121 -17.23 6.01 3.15
C SER A 121 -16.11 5.88 2.14
N VAL A 122 -15.15 5.04 2.48
CA VAL A 122 -14.09 4.53 1.61
C VAL A 122 -14.49 3.13 1.15
N ILE A 123 -14.54 2.92 -0.16
CA ILE A 123 -14.83 1.63 -0.77
C ILE A 123 -13.51 1.01 -1.20
N ILE A 124 -13.24 -0.19 -0.69
CA ILE A 124 -12.12 -1.04 -1.09
C ILE A 124 -12.68 -2.17 -1.94
N GLY A 125 -12.43 -2.10 -3.25
CA GLY A 125 -12.85 -3.08 -4.23
C GLY A 125 -12.23 -4.46 -4.01
N LYS A 126 -12.79 -5.47 -4.68
CA LYS A 126 -12.27 -6.85 -4.62
C LYS A 126 -10.87 -7.00 -5.21
N HIS A 127 -10.46 -6.09 -6.08
CA HIS A 127 -9.15 -6.08 -6.70
C HIS A 127 -8.51 -4.72 -6.51
N ILE A 128 -7.36 -4.71 -5.85
CA ILE A 128 -6.52 -3.54 -5.61
C ILE A 128 -5.28 -3.71 -6.47
N HIS A 129 -5.04 -2.75 -7.36
CA HIS A 129 -3.86 -2.73 -8.21
C HIS A 129 -3.26 -1.33 -8.20
N PHE A 130 -1.99 -1.25 -7.82
CA PHE A 130 -1.25 0.00 -7.84
C PHE A 130 0.23 -0.22 -8.11
N GLN A 131 0.85 0.81 -8.66
CA GLN A 131 2.30 0.93 -8.71
C GLN A 131 2.74 1.86 -7.60
N SER A 132 3.87 1.57 -6.97
CA SER A 132 4.37 2.38 -5.87
C SER A 132 5.85 2.65 -5.98
N LEU A 133 6.25 3.84 -5.57
CA LEU A 133 7.64 4.27 -5.46
C LEU A 133 7.82 4.89 -4.09
N PHE A 134 8.94 4.60 -3.43
CA PHE A 134 9.25 5.29 -2.19
C PHE A 134 9.56 6.77 -2.44
N ASP A 135 8.91 7.64 -1.68
CA ASP A 135 9.07 9.07 -1.70
C ASP A 135 9.72 9.52 -0.40
N LYS A 136 11.00 9.92 -0.52
CA LYS A 136 11.82 10.40 0.62
C LYS A 136 11.27 11.67 1.24
N GLU A 137 10.71 12.58 0.44
CA GLU A 137 10.21 13.86 0.93
C GLU A 137 8.94 13.68 1.75
N LYS A 138 8.09 12.74 1.34
CA LYS A 138 6.84 12.40 2.04
C LYS A 138 7.03 11.34 3.12
N ASN A 139 8.22 10.74 3.21
CA ASN A 139 8.52 9.60 4.07
C ASN A 139 7.44 8.51 3.95
N GLY A 140 7.16 8.08 2.71
CA GLY A 140 6.07 7.16 2.43
C GLY A 140 6.11 6.59 1.02
N LEU A 141 5.11 5.79 0.70
CA LEU A 141 4.94 5.21 -0.63
C LEU A 141 4.02 6.09 -1.47
N ARG A 142 4.60 6.67 -2.52
CA ARG A 142 3.84 7.28 -3.60
C ARG A 142 3.19 6.18 -4.42
N CYS A 143 1.87 6.08 -4.35
CA CYS A 143 1.05 5.06 -5.00
C CYS A 143 0.28 5.67 -6.17
N SER A 144 0.33 5.00 -7.32
CA SER A 144 -0.54 5.25 -8.47
C SER A 144 -1.55 4.11 -8.54
N PHE A 145 -2.76 4.37 -8.03
CA PHE A 145 -3.84 3.39 -8.01
C PHE A 145 -4.49 3.28 -9.38
N ASN A 146 -4.40 2.09 -9.97
CA ASN A 146 -5.14 1.76 -11.19
C ASN A 146 -6.54 1.25 -10.84
N GLN A 147 -6.66 0.49 -9.75
CA GLN A 147 -7.92 -0.10 -9.28
C GLN A 147 -7.94 -0.26 -7.76
N GLY A 148 -9.15 -0.34 -7.20
CA GLY A 148 -9.39 -0.88 -5.87
C GLY A 148 -9.81 0.09 -4.79
N PHE A 149 -9.68 1.41 -4.99
CA PHE A 149 -10.14 2.40 -4.02
C PHE A 149 -11.12 3.39 -4.65
N ALA A 150 -12.22 3.67 -3.95
CA ALA A 150 -13.16 4.71 -4.28
C ALA A 150 -13.66 5.41 -3.03
N LEU A 151 -14.11 6.66 -3.18
CA LEU A 151 -14.71 7.46 -2.12
C LEU A 151 -16.17 7.72 -2.46
N SER A 152 -17.04 7.46 -1.48
CA SER A 152 -18.48 7.72 -1.56
C SER A 152 -18.74 9.08 -0.93
N PHE A 153 -19.23 10.03 -1.73
CA PHE A 153 -19.58 11.38 -1.29
C PHE A 153 -21.08 11.51 -1.16
N LYS A 154 -21.52 12.09 -0.04
CA LYS A 154 -22.87 12.56 0.18
C LYS A 154 -22.94 14.03 -0.19
N THR A 155 -23.82 14.36 -1.13
CA THR A 155 -24.09 15.71 -1.61
C THR A 155 -25.59 15.99 -1.54
N PRO A 156 -26.04 17.25 -1.72
CA PRO A 156 -27.46 17.56 -1.82
C PRO A 156 -28.18 16.83 -2.97
N LEU A 157 -27.44 16.44 -4.02
CA LEU A 157 -27.99 15.76 -5.20
C LEU A 157 -28.04 14.23 -5.03
N GLY A 158 -27.53 13.70 -3.92
CA GLY A 158 -27.46 12.27 -3.64
C GLY A 158 -26.05 11.80 -3.32
N THR A 159 -25.89 10.48 -3.36
CA THR A 159 -24.61 9.81 -3.07
C THR A 159 -23.91 9.43 -4.37
N HIS A 160 -22.62 9.77 -4.47
CA HIS A 160 -21.81 9.55 -5.66
C HIS A 160 -20.49 8.89 -5.30
N ASN A 161 -20.10 7.86 -6.05
CA ASN A 161 -18.83 7.16 -5.86
C ASN A 161 -17.81 7.64 -6.89
N PHE A 162 -16.64 8.05 -6.43
CA PHE A 162 -15.53 8.44 -7.29
C PHE A 162 -14.33 7.55 -7.00
N ALA A 163 -13.77 6.93 -8.04
CA ALA A 163 -12.52 6.21 -7.91
C ALA A 163 -11.41 7.16 -7.43
N VAL A 164 -10.56 6.68 -6.53
CA VAL A 164 -9.33 7.37 -6.17
C VAL A 164 -8.43 7.38 -7.41
N LYS A 165 -8.08 8.57 -7.88
CA LYS A 165 -7.27 8.79 -9.07
C LYS A 165 -6.11 9.73 -8.73
N GLY A 166 -5.05 9.65 -9.53
CA GLY A 166 -3.87 10.49 -9.37
C GLY A 166 -2.86 9.89 -8.39
N THR A 167 -1.96 10.75 -7.92
CA THR A 167 -0.86 10.36 -7.04
C THR A 167 -1.31 10.38 -5.59
N THR A 168 -1.45 9.19 -4.99
CA THR A 168 -1.80 9.00 -3.59
C THR A 168 -0.54 8.65 -2.78
N TYR A 169 -0.51 8.92 -1.49
CA TYR A 169 0.59 8.52 -0.61
C TYR A 169 0.09 7.62 0.51
N LEU A 170 0.72 6.46 0.67
CA LEU A 170 0.60 5.62 1.87
C LEU A 170 1.77 5.98 2.80
N LYS A 171 1.47 6.45 4.00
CA LYS A 171 2.50 6.88 4.97
C LYS A 171 1.97 6.80 6.39
N HIS A 172 2.86 6.97 7.37
CA HIS A 172 2.46 7.20 8.75
C HIS A 172 2.19 8.68 9.01
N ASP A 173 1.11 8.99 9.71
CA ASP A 173 0.82 10.35 10.17
C ASP A 173 1.66 10.72 11.42
N LYS A 174 1.40 11.90 12.01
CA LYS A 174 2.08 12.35 13.24
C LYS A 174 1.82 11.43 14.44
N ASN A 175 0.74 10.67 14.43
CA ASN A 175 0.37 9.71 15.46
C ASN A 175 0.91 8.30 15.16
N LYS A 176 1.73 8.15 14.11
CA LYS A 176 2.22 6.86 13.60
C LYS A 176 1.11 5.92 13.12
N GLU A 177 -0.05 6.46 12.74
CA GLU A 177 -1.11 5.69 12.11
C GLU A 177 -0.90 5.63 10.59
N LEU A 178 -1.10 4.45 9.99
CA LEU A 178 -1.06 4.31 8.54
C LEU A 178 -2.27 5.02 7.91
N VAL A 179 -1.97 6.06 7.14
CA VAL A 179 -2.93 6.91 6.41
C VAL A 179 -2.70 6.83 4.90
N MET A 180 -3.79 7.05 4.16
CA MET A 180 -3.78 7.24 2.72
C MET A 180 -4.09 8.71 2.43
N GLU A 181 -3.09 9.46 1.98
CA GLU A 181 -3.23 10.86 1.58
C GLU A 181 -3.50 10.92 0.07
N THR A 182 -4.69 11.35 -0.32
CA THR A 182 -5.10 11.39 -1.73
C THR A 182 -5.64 12.76 -2.13
N PRO A 183 -5.31 13.26 -3.33
CA PRO A 183 -6.04 14.37 -3.90
C PRO A 183 -7.47 13.93 -4.22
N ILE A 184 -8.42 14.84 -4.03
CA ILE A 184 -9.82 14.68 -4.44
C ILE A 184 -10.31 15.99 -5.05
N THR A 185 -11.11 15.87 -6.11
CA THR A 185 -11.88 16.99 -6.63
C THR A 185 -13.23 17.03 -5.92
N ILE A 186 -13.59 18.16 -5.33
CA ILE A 186 -14.88 18.31 -4.64
C ILE A 186 -16.01 18.15 -5.69
N PRO A 187 -16.97 17.23 -5.48
CA PRO A 187 -18.06 17.03 -6.43
C PRO A 187 -18.83 18.33 -6.71
N GLY A 188 -19.05 18.63 -7.99
CA GLY A 188 -19.74 19.85 -8.41
C GLY A 188 -18.85 21.11 -8.47
N THR A 189 -17.54 21.00 -8.19
CA THR A 189 -16.58 22.10 -8.34
C THR A 189 -15.34 21.64 -9.12
N GLN A 190 -14.43 22.57 -9.42
CA GLN A 190 -13.08 22.28 -9.95
C GLN A 190 -12.00 22.33 -8.87
N THR A 191 -12.40 22.44 -7.59
CA THR A 191 -11.47 22.60 -6.48
C THR A 191 -10.89 21.24 -6.10
N GLU A 192 -9.57 21.10 -6.21
CA GLU A 192 -8.83 19.95 -5.71
C GLU A 192 -8.34 20.21 -4.28
N ILE A 193 -8.56 19.25 -3.39
CA ILE A 193 -8.04 19.26 -2.01
C ILE A 193 -7.33 17.94 -1.73
N SER A 194 -6.36 17.95 -0.82
CA SER A 194 -5.73 16.73 -0.32
C SER A 194 -6.43 16.27 0.97
N VAL A 195 -6.86 15.01 1.02
CA VAL A 195 -7.48 14.41 2.20
C VAL A 195 -6.61 13.28 2.74
N SER A 196 -6.48 13.22 4.07
CA SER A 196 -5.78 12.14 4.78
C SER A 196 -6.79 11.16 5.36
N ILE A 197 -6.81 9.95 4.83
CA ILE A 197 -7.75 8.90 5.20
C ILE A 197 -7.06 7.91 6.16
N PRO A 198 -7.58 7.70 7.39
CA PRO A 198 -6.95 6.80 8.36
C PRO A 198 -7.26 5.32 8.06
N ILE A 199 -6.70 4.79 6.98
CA ILE A 199 -7.02 3.46 6.43
C ILE A 199 -6.87 2.35 7.47
N LYS A 200 -5.78 2.35 8.27
CA LYS A 200 -5.59 1.33 9.30
C LYS A 200 -6.71 1.31 10.32
N LYS A 201 -7.06 2.49 10.86
CA LYS A 201 -8.15 2.61 11.83
C LYS A 201 -9.49 2.15 11.24
N LEU A 202 -9.79 2.57 10.01
CA LEU A 202 -11.02 2.18 9.32
C LEU A 202 -11.12 0.66 9.11
N LEU A 203 -10.01 0.01 8.73
CA LEU A 203 -9.93 -1.43 8.57
C LEU A 203 -10.04 -2.16 9.91
N HIS A 204 -9.36 -1.67 10.95
CA HIS A 204 -9.44 -2.21 12.30
C HIS A 204 -10.87 -2.18 12.84
N ASP A 205 -11.53 -1.03 12.78
CA ASP A 205 -12.92 -0.86 13.24
C ASP A 205 -13.90 -1.76 12.49
N TRP A 206 -13.68 -1.94 11.18
CA TRP A 206 -14.47 -2.84 10.35
C TRP A 206 -14.29 -4.31 10.76
N ASN A 207 -13.06 -4.73 11.04
CA ASN A 207 -12.75 -6.09 11.47
C ASN A 207 -13.32 -6.36 12.88
N SER A 208 -13.19 -5.41 13.81
CA SER A 208 -13.71 -5.52 15.18
C SER A 208 -15.24 -5.63 15.24
N LYS A 209 -15.96 -4.90 14.38
CA LYS A 209 -17.42 -5.00 14.28
C LYS A 209 -17.90 -6.38 13.82
N LYS A 210 -17.20 -7.02 12.88
CA LYS A 210 -17.54 -8.40 12.43
C LYS A 210 -17.47 -9.40 13.58
N THR A 211 -16.46 -9.27 14.45
CA THR A 211 -16.27 -10.18 15.59
C THR A 211 -17.41 -10.05 16.59
N GLN A 212 -17.92 -8.84 16.85
CA GLN A 212 -19.08 -8.62 17.73
C GLN A 212 -20.39 -9.15 17.14
N THR A 213 -20.61 -9.02 15.82
CA THR A 213 -21.82 -9.54 15.18
C THR A 213 -21.87 -11.07 15.20
N GLN A 214 -20.74 -11.76 15.11
CA GLN A 214 -20.69 -13.23 15.18
C GLN A 214 -20.93 -13.77 16.60
N GLN A 215 -20.48 -13.07 17.64
CA GLN A 215 -20.71 -13.49 19.03
C GLN A 215 -22.17 -13.33 19.47
N ASN A 216 -22.89 -12.35 18.92
CA ASN A 216 -24.31 -12.14 19.22
C ASN A 216 -25.26 -13.10 18.46
N GLN A 217 -24.75 -13.90 17.52
CA GLN A 217 -25.53 -14.93 16.80
C GLN A 217 -25.35 -16.35 17.39
N GLN A 218 -24.51 -16.49 18.41
CA GLN A 218 -24.25 -17.77 19.11
C GLN A 218 -24.82 -17.79 20.55
N LYS A 219 -25.66 -16.81 20.90
CA LYS A 219 -26.48 -16.79 22.12
C LYS A 219 -27.95 -16.80 21.74
#